data_AF-A0A6P7H919-F1
#
_entry.id   AF-A0A6P7H919-F1
#
_cell.length_a   1.000
_cell.length_b   1.000
_cell.length_c   1.000
_cell.angle_alpha   90.00
_cell.angle_beta   90.00
_cell.angle_gamma   90.00
#
_symmetry.space_group_name_H-M   'P 1'
#
loop_
_entity.id
_entity.type
_entity.pdbx_description
1 polymer ?
#
loop_
_entity_poly.entity_id
_entity_poly.type
_entity_poly.pdbx_seq_one_letter_code
_entity_poly.pdbx_strand_id
1 'polypeptide(L)'
;DLHKSILPVTAMSILTAALFLILLASHFPPVLESEAWALLSSLVLTAGVTAAMLLLAGRHAPLPLFALLIAIHTMLPLSRAVAMALSTIVTVAHLATSIAYRINDGVLTNYMQLIPETVMLISASCTGLYYRHMTEEAHRRTFVGTRTCIESRVKLECEKEQQEQLLLSVIPAYIAAEVKRSIMLKMAESCQEHSNRSFHEMYVQRHNNVSILYADIVNFTPLSEQLSASDLVKTLNELFGRFDQIAQVIFHTLFLST
;
A
#
# COMPACT_ATOMS: atom_id res chain seq x y z
N ASP A 1 -17.69 -41.31 -40.14
CA ASP A 1 -18.09 -39.90 -39.88
C ASP A 1 -18.03 -39.44 -38.42
N LEU A 2 -18.32 -40.29 -37.42
CA LEU A 2 -18.20 -39.90 -36.00
C LEU A 2 -16.75 -39.60 -35.56
N HIS A 3 -15.77 -40.40 -35.99
CA HIS A 3 -14.35 -40.23 -35.64
C HIS A 3 -13.72 -38.94 -36.20
N LYS A 4 -14.21 -38.41 -37.33
CA LYS A 4 -13.73 -37.14 -37.92
C LYS A 4 -14.24 -35.92 -37.15
N SER A 5 -15.38 -36.03 -36.47
CA SER A 5 -15.95 -34.92 -35.68
C SER A 5 -15.53 -34.94 -34.21
N ILE A 6 -15.16 -36.10 -33.66
CA ILE A 6 -14.72 -36.23 -32.25
C ILE A 6 -13.30 -35.68 -32.04
N LEU A 7 -12.39 -35.93 -32.98
CA LEU A 7 -10.98 -35.54 -32.89
C LEU A 7 -10.75 -34.02 -32.71
N PRO A 8 -11.43 -33.11 -33.44
CA PRO A 8 -11.28 -31.67 -33.19
C PRO A 8 -11.91 -31.23 -31.86
N VAL A 9 -13.00 -31.88 -31.40
CA VAL A 9 -13.67 -31.53 -30.14
C VAL A 9 -12.84 -31.95 -28.92
N THR A 10 -12.24 -33.14 -28.96
CA THR A 10 -11.34 -33.60 -27.89
C THR A 10 -10.05 -32.79 -27.86
N ALA A 11 -9.49 -32.44 -29.02
CA ALA A 11 -8.34 -31.53 -29.12
C ALA A 11 -8.66 -30.14 -28.54
N MET A 12 -9.85 -29.60 -28.81
CA MET A 12 -10.29 -28.32 -28.23
C MET A 12 -10.42 -28.39 -26.71
N SER A 13 -11.04 -29.45 -26.17
CA SER A 13 -11.20 -29.62 -24.73
C SER A 13 -9.87 -29.76 -24.00
N ILE A 14 -8.92 -30.50 -24.58
CA ILE A 14 -7.57 -30.69 -24.03
C ILE A 14 -6.80 -29.37 -24.05
N LEU A 15 -6.91 -28.60 -25.14
CA LEU A 15 -6.23 -27.32 -25.31
C LEU A 15 -6.80 -26.25 -24.36
N THR A 16 -8.12 -26.19 -24.19
CA THR A 16 -8.73 -25.29 -23.20
C THR A 16 -8.36 -25.67 -21.76
N ALA A 17 -8.27 -26.96 -21.44
CA ALA A 17 -7.86 -27.43 -20.12
C ALA A 17 -6.38 -27.12 -19.85
N ALA A 18 -5.50 -27.28 -20.85
CA ALA A 18 -4.09 -26.94 -20.76
C ALA A 18 -3.88 -25.42 -20.58
N LEU A 19 -4.64 -24.59 -21.32
CA LEU A 19 -4.58 -23.13 -21.21
C LEU A 19 -5.12 -22.63 -19.86
N PHE A 20 -6.15 -23.27 -19.31
CA PHE A 20 -6.65 -22.99 -17.96
C PHE A 20 -5.62 -23.38 -16.88
N LEU A 21 -4.96 -24.52 -17.03
CA LEU A 21 -3.85 -24.95 -16.16
C LEU A 21 -2.66 -23.99 -16.19
N ILE A 22 -2.31 -23.46 -17.37
CA ILE A 22 -1.27 -22.44 -17.53
C ILE A 22 -1.66 -21.13 -16.85
N LEU A 23 -2.94 -20.75 -16.91
CA LEU A 23 -3.47 -19.54 -16.27
C LEU A 23 -3.46 -19.65 -14.73
N LEU A 24 -3.77 -20.84 -14.21
CA LEU A 24 -3.60 -21.18 -12.80
C LEU A 24 -2.12 -21.18 -12.39
N ALA A 25 -1.25 -21.77 -13.22
CA ALA A 25 0.20 -21.81 -12.99
C ALA A 25 0.82 -20.41 -13.01
N SER A 26 0.34 -19.50 -13.86
CA SER A 26 0.84 -18.13 -13.96
C SER A 26 0.42 -17.23 -12.79
N HIS A 27 -0.59 -17.64 -12.02
CA HIS A 27 -1.02 -16.94 -10.80
C HIS A 27 -0.24 -17.38 -9.56
N PHE A 28 0.73 -18.31 -9.69
CA PHE A 28 1.58 -18.69 -8.57
C PHE A 28 2.56 -17.56 -8.20
N PRO A 29 2.68 -17.21 -6.91
CA PRO A 29 3.56 -16.13 -6.44
C PRO A 29 5.03 -16.20 -6.93
N PRO A 30 5.72 -17.36 -7.00
CA PRO A 30 7.12 -17.41 -7.47
C PRO A 30 7.30 -17.05 -8.95
N VAL A 31 6.28 -17.24 -9.79
CA VAL A 31 6.31 -16.85 -11.21
C VAL A 31 6.07 -15.34 -11.37
N LEU A 32 5.33 -14.75 -10.44
CA LEU A 32 4.99 -13.32 -10.42
C LEU A 32 6.13 -12.45 -9.88
N GLU A 33 7.06 -13.01 -9.09
CA GLU A 33 8.21 -12.30 -8.54
C GLU A 33 9.23 -11.87 -9.60
N SER A 34 9.30 -12.58 -10.73
CA SER A 34 10.18 -12.24 -11.84
C SER A 34 9.38 -11.73 -13.03
N GLU A 35 9.64 -10.47 -13.43
CA GLU A 35 9.02 -9.85 -14.60
C GLU A 35 9.20 -10.70 -15.86
N ALA A 36 10.37 -11.34 -16.04
CA ALA A 36 10.66 -12.15 -17.23
C ALA A 36 9.76 -13.40 -17.34
N TRP A 37 9.53 -14.12 -16.23
CA TRP A 37 8.70 -15.32 -16.22
C TRP A 37 7.20 -14.98 -16.36
N ALA A 38 6.75 -13.87 -15.78
CA ALA A 38 5.40 -13.36 -15.97
C ALA A 38 5.14 -12.96 -17.44
N LEU A 39 6.10 -12.30 -18.10
CA LEU A 39 6.02 -11.94 -19.52
C LEU A 39 6.04 -13.17 -20.44
N LEU A 40 6.93 -14.14 -20.19
CA LEU A 40 7.02 -15.36 -21.01
C LEU A 40 5.75 -16.22 -20.89
N SER A 41 5.24 -16.43 -19.69
CA SER A 41 4.02 -17.23 -19.47
C SER A 41 2.79 -16.58 -20.10
N SER A 42 2.64 -15.26 -20.00
CA SER A 42 1.56 -14.52 -20.63
C SER A 42 1.67 -14.49 -22.17
N LEU A 43 2.87 -14.40 -22.73
CA LEU A 43 3.11 -14.49 -24.17
C LEU A 43 2.75 -15.88 -24.72
N VAL A 44 3.20 -16.94 -24.04
CA VAL A 44 2.91 -18.33 -24.45
C VAL A 44 1.41 -18.62 -24.34
N LEU A 45 0.76 -18.16 -23.27
CA LEU A 45 -0.68 -18.32 -23.09
C LEU A 45 -1.46 -17.59 -24.20
N THR A 46 -1.14 -16.32 -24.47
CA THR A 46 -1.83 -15.53 -25.50
C THR A 46 -1.61 -16.09 -26.90
N ALA A 47 -0.39 -16.47 -27.26
CA ALA A 47 -0.08 -17.13 -28.53
C ALA A 47 -0.77 -18.49 -28.66
N GLY A 48 -0.77 -19.29 -27.59
CA GLY A 48 -1.42 -20.60 -27.54
C GLY A 48 -2.94 -20.52 -27.73
N VAL A 49 -3.62 -19.64 -26.98
CA VAL A 49 -5.08 -19.41 -27.15
C VAL A 49 -5.37 -18.87 -28.56
N THR A 50 -4.58 -17.92 -29.05
CA THR A 50 -4.83 -17.33 -30.38
C THR A 50 -4.68 -18.37 -31.49
N ALA A 51 -3.61 -19.17 -31.46
CA ALA A 51 -3.40 -20.26 -32.42
C ALA A 51 -4.49 -21.34 -32.32
N ALA A 52 -4.90 -21.71 -31.10
CA ALA A 52 -6.00 -22.64 -30.84
C ALA A 52 -7.30 -22.17 -31.52
N MET A 53 -7.68 -20.92 -31.27
CA MET A 53 -8.93 -20.37 -31.78
C MET A 53 -8.88 -20.16 -33.29
N LEU A 54 -7.73 -19.78 -33.84
CA LEU A 54 -7.55 -19.56 -35.27
C LEU A 54 -7.59 -20.85 -36.08
N LEU A 55 -6.99 -21.93 -35.56
CA LEU A 55 -6.89 -23.21 -36.26
C LEU A 55 -8.12 -24.10 -36.08
N LEU A 56 -8.81 -24.03 -34.92
CA LEU A 56 -9.88 -24.98 -34.59
C LEU A 56 -11.29 -24.36 -34.55
N ALA A 57 -11.46 -23.04 -34.34
CA ALA A 57 -12.78 -22.44 -34.12
C ALA A 57 -13.49 -21.96 -35.40
N GLY A 58 -12.79 -21.85 -36.55
CA GLY A 58 -13.38 -21.48 -37.84
C GLY A 58 -14.32 -20.26 -37.75
N ARG A 59 -15.60 -20.45 -38.09
CA ARG A 59 -16.66 -19.41 -38.11
C ARG A 59 -17.04 -18.84 -36.74
N HIS A 60 -16.65 -19.48 -35.63
CA HIS A 60 -16.98 -19.05 -34.26
C HIS A 60 -15.80 -18.38 -33.52
N ALA A 61 -14.68 -18.13 -34.21
CA ALA A 61 -13.50 -17.49 -33.64
C ALA A 61 -13.67 -16.08 -33.03
N PRO A 62 -14.58 -15.17 -33.47
CA PRO A 62 -14.57 -13.79 -32.97
C PRO A 62 -15.03 -13.64 -31.50
N LEU A 63 -15.94 -14.49 -31.02
CA LEU A 63 -16.42 -14.48 -29.61
C LEU A 63 -15.33 -14.81 -28.57
N PRO A 64 -14.58 -15.92 -28.69
CA PRO A 64 -13.51 -16.21 -27.74
C PRO A 64 -12.34 -15.22 -27.85
N LEU A 65 -12.08 -14.67 -29.04
CA LEU A 65 -11.05 -13.63 -29.22
C LEU A 65 -11.44 -12.31 -28.57
N PHE A 66 -12.72 -11.95 -28.57
CA PHE A 66 -13.22 -10.79 -27.82
C PHE A 66 -12.94 -10.94 -26.32
N ALA A 67 -13.25 -12.10 -25.74
CA ALA A 67 -12.94 -12.38 -24.34
C ALA A 67 -11.43 -12.38 -24.05
N LEU A 68 -10.63 -12.95 -24.96
CA LEU A 68 -9.16 -12.96 -24.85
C LEU A 68 -8.58 -11.54 -24.88
N LEU A 69 -9.06 -10.67 -25.76
CA LEU A 69 -8.60 -9.28 -25.85
C LEU A 69 -8.89 -8.51 -24.56
N ILE A 70 -10.06 -8.71 -23.95
CA ILE A 70 -10.36 -8.12 -22.64
C ILE A 70 -9.39 -8.69 -21.59
N ALA A 71 -9.18 -10.01 -21.55
CA ALA A 71 -8.28 -10.63 -20.58
C ALA A 71 -6.82 -10.15 -20.70
N ILE A 72 -6.31 -9.93 -21.92
CA ILE A 72 -4.97 -9.39 -22.18
C ILE A 72 -4.79 -8.02 -21.52
N HIS A 73 -5.81 -7.16 -21.55
CA HIS A 73 -5.72 -5.83 -20.97
C HIS A 73 -5.94 -5.81 -19.46
N THR A 74 -6.80 -6.69 -18.93
CA THR A 74 -7.29 -6.61 -17.55
C THR A 74 -6.70 -7.62 -16.57
N MET A 75 -6.38 -8.84 -17.00
CA MET A 75 -6.01 -9.96 -16.12
C MET A 75 -4.54 -10.36 -16.21
N LEU A 76 -3.86 -10.01 -17.30
CA LEU A 76 -2.46 -10.39 -17.50
C LEU A 76 -1.51 -9.35 -16.88
N PRO A 77 -0.44 -9.79 -16.16
CA PRO A 77 0.56 -8.93 -15.53
C PRO A 77 1.57 -8.39 -16.57
N LEU A 78 1.06 -7.75 -17.61
CA LEU A 78 1.84 -7.18 -18.72
C LEU A 78 2.02 -5.67 -18.54
N SER A 79 3.12 -5.12 -19.07
CA SER A 79 3.26 -3.68 -19.23
C SER A 79 2.26 -3.14 -20.27
N ARG A 80 1.90 -1.85 -20.17
CA ARG A 80 0.91 -1.22 -21.08
C ARG A 80 1.30 -1.37 -22.55
N ALA A 81 2.57 -1.16 -22.87
CA ALA A 81 3.09 -1.25 -24.23
C ALA A 81 3.01 -2.69 -24.78
N VAL A 82 3.36 -3.69 -23.96
CA VAL A 82 3.33 -5.10 -24.36
C VAL A 82 1.90 -5.60 -24.54
N ALA A 83 0.97 -5.21 -23.65
CA ALA A 83 -0.45 -5.55 -23.80
C ALA A 83 -1.07 -4.96 -25.07
N MET A 84 -0.74 -3.70 -25.39
CA MET A 84 -1.15 -3.04 -26.64
C MET A 84 -0.58 -3.76 -27.87
N ALA A 85 0.73 -4.06 -27.87
CA ALA A 85 1.37 -4.78 -28.96
C ALA A 85 0.72 -6.14 -29.18
N LEU A 86 0.50 -6.92 -28.11
CA LEU A 86 -0.14 -8.23 -28.21
C LEU A 86 -1.58 -8.15 -28.72
N SER A 87 -2.38 -7.19 -28.23
CA SER A 87 -3.74 -6.98 -28.74
C SER A 87 -3.74 -6.65 -30.23
N THR A 88 -2.85 -5.76 -30.69
CA THR A 88 -2.76 -5.42 -32.12
C THR A 88 -2.34 -6.62 -32.95
N ILE A 89 -1.33 -7.39 -32.52
CA ILE A 89 -0.87 -8.61 -33.20
C ILE A 89 -2.00 -9.63 -33.32
N VAL A 90 -2.76 -9.87 -32.24
CA VAL A 90 -3.90 -10.81 -32.24
C VAL A 90 -4.99 -10.36 -33.21
N THR A 91 -5.35 -9.07 -33.21
CA THR A 91 -6.37 -8.53 -34.14
C THR A 91 -5.94 -8.61 -35.60
N VAL A 92 -4.67 -8.28 -35.91
CA VAL A 92 -4.12 -8.35 -37.27
C VAL A 92 -4.01 -9.80 -37.74
N ALA A 93 -3.56 -10.72 -36.88
CA ALA A 93 -3.49 -12.14 -37.20
C ALA A 93 -4.87 -12.71 -37.53
N HIS A 94 -5.89 -12.42 -36.72
CA HIS A 94 -7.27 -12.82 -37.00
C HIS A 94 -7.76 -12.25 -38.34
N LEU A 95 -7.50 -10.96 -38.59
CA LEU A 95 -7.94 -10.30 -39.82
C LEU A 95 -7.26 -10.92 -41.05
N ALA A 96 -5.95 -11.13 -41.01
CA ALA A 96 -5.17 -11.74 -42.09
C ALA A 96 -5.68 -13.15 -42.43
N THR A 97 -5.91 -13.98 -41.41
CA THR A 97 -6.42 -15.34 -41.63
C THR A 97 -7.88 -15.34 -42.08
N SER A 98 -8.72 -14.45 -41.54
CA SER A 98 -10.11 -14.31 -42.00
C SER A 98 -10.19 -13.87 -43.45
N ILE A 99 -9.30 -12.98 -43.91
CA ILE A 99 -9.22 -12.58 -45.31
C ILE A 99 -8.72 -13.75 -46.18
N ALA A 100 -7.66 -14.45 -45.74
CA ALA A 100 -7.08 -15.57 -46.49
C ALA A 100 -8.09 -16.71 -46.71
N TYR A 101 -8.86 -17.08 -45.69
CA TYR A 101 -9.92 -18.10 -45.83
C TYR A 101 -11.01 -17.66 -46.82
N ARG A 102 -11.43 -16.39 -46.78
CA ARG A 102 -12.50 -15.86 -47.65
C ARG A 102 -12.06 -15.72 -49.12
N ILE A 103 -10.78 -15.41 -49.38
CA ILE A 103 -10.21 -15.40 -50.74
C ILE A 103 -10.22 -16.82 -51.33
N ASN A 104 -9.89 -17.83 -50.52
CA ASN A 104 -9.83 -19.22 -50.98
C ASN A 104 -11.23 -19.83 -51.22
N ASP A 105 -12.25 -19.41 -50.46
CA ASP A 105 -13.62 -19.94 -50.58
C ASP A 105 -14.43 -19.30 -51.74
N GLY A 106 -14.03 -18.15 -52.28
CA GLY A 106 -14.62 -17.55 -53.49
C GLY A 106 -16.09 -17.07 -53.39
N VAL A 107 -16.73 -17.13 -52.22
CA VAL A 107 -18.15 -16.74 -52.03
C VAL A 107 -18.29 -15.27 -51.61
N LEU A 108 -18.98 -14.46 -52.42
CA LEU A 108 -19.15 -13.01 -52.24
C LEU A 108 -19.91 -12.62 -50.95
N THR A 109 -20.82 -13.46 -50.45
CA THR A 109 -21.60 -13.20 -49.22
C THR A 109 -20.74 -13.19 -47.96
N ASN A 110 -19.51 -13.72 -48.00
CA ASN A 110 -18.61 -13.75 -46.85
C ASN A 110 -17.94 -12.40 -46.56
N TYR A 111 -17.90 -11.43 -47.48
CA TYR A 111 -17.22 -10.15 -47.21
C TYR A 111 -18.00 -9.22 -46.28
N MET A 112 -19.34 -9.24 -46.32
CA MET A 112 -20.18 -8.43 -45.44
C MET A 112 -20.05 -8.82 -43.95
N GLN A 113 -19.67 -10.07 -43.65
CA GLN A 113 -19.50 -10.55 -42.28
C GLN A 113 -18.18 -10.10 -41.64
N LEU A 114 -17.22 -9.62 -42.42
CA LEU A 114 -15.92 -9.13 -41.91
C LEU A 114 -16.05 -7.81 -41.11
N ILE A 115 -16.98 -6.96 -41.51
CA ILE A 115 -17.23 -5.66 -40.88
C ILE A 115 -17.68 -5.83 -39.41
N PRO A 116 -18.73 -6.61 -39.09
CA PRO A 116 -19.12 -6.79 -37.69
C PRO A 116 -18.05 -7.51 -36.85
N GLU A 117 -17.29 -8.45 -37.42
CA GLU A 117 -16.19 -9.13 -36.73
C GLU A 117 -15.07 -8.15 -36.33
N THR A 118 -14.67 -7.26 -37.24
CA THR A 118 -13.64 -6.24 -36.97
C THR A 118 -14.13 -5.19 -35.98
N VAL A 119 -15.36 -4.71 -36.12
CA VAL A 119 -15.98 -3.76 -35.18
C VAL A 119 -16.04 -4.37 -33.77
N MET A 120 -16.40 -5.65 -33.66
CA MET A 120 -16.44 -6.36 -32.38
C MET A 120 -15.05 -6.43 -31.73
N LEU A 121 -14.00 -6.79 -32.47
CA LEU A 121 -12.64 -6.85 -31.92
C LEU A 121 -12.12 -5.47 -31.49
N ILE A 122 -12.40 -4.43 -32.29
CA ILE A 122 -12.04 -3.04 -31.94
C ILE A 122 -12.75 -2.64 -30.64
N SER A 123 -14.03 -2.96 -30.50
CA SER A 123 -14.79 -2.65 -29.27
C SER A 123 -14.23 -3.37 -28.03
N ALA A 124 -13.68 -4.59 -28.19
CA ALA A 124 -13.02 -5.33 -27.13
C ALA A 124 -11.74 -4.62 -26.67
N SER A 125 -10.89 -4.19 -27.62
CA SER A 125 -9.67 -3.46 -27.32
C SER A 125 -9.95 -2.11 -26.66
N CYS A 126 -10.94 -1.35 -27.14
CA CYS A 126 -11.34 -0.10 -26.52
C CYS A 126 -11.83 -0.31 -25.08
N THR A 127 -12.69 -1.30 -24.85
CA THR A 127 -13.22 -1.64 -23.51
C THR A 127 -12.11 -2.08 -22.56
N GLY A 128 -11.20 -2.94 -23.03
CA GLY A 128 -10.05 -3.40 -22.26
C GLY A 128 -9.12 -2.26 -21.86
N LEU A 129 -8.85 -1.33 -22.78
CA LEU A 129 -8.03 -0.15 -22.48
C LEU A 129 -8.69 0.80 -21.50
N TYR A 130 -9.99 1.05 -21.66
CA TYR A 130 -10.74 1.89 -20.72
C TYR A 130 -10.71 1.29 -19.31
N TYR A 131 -11.01 -0.01 -19.17
CA TYR A 131 -10.99 -0.68 -17.88
C TYR A 131 -9.59 -0.63 -17.24
N ARG A 132 -8.55 -0.92 -18.03
CA ARG A 132 -7.17 -0.88 -17.55
C ARG A 132 -6.76 0.52 -17.08
N HIS A 133 -7.14 1.56 -17.83
CA HIS A 133 -6.89 2.93 -17.41
C HIS A 133 -7.58 3.23 -16.08
N MET A 134 -8.85 2.86 -15.94
CA MET A 134 -9.60 3.03 -14.69
C MET A 134 -8.94 2.30 -13.51
N THR A 135 -8.51 1.05 -13.68
CA THR A 135 -7.90 0.28 -12.58
C THR A 135 -6.53 0.82 -12.20
N GLU A 136 -5.70 1.22 -13.15
CA GLU A 136 -4.39 1.83 -12.86
C GLU A 136 -4.53 3.18 -12.13
N GLU A 137 -5.52 3.99 -12.49
CA GLU A 137 -5.87 5.21 -11.75
C GLU A 137 -6.33 4.88 -10.32
N ALA A 138 -7.22 3.89 -10.16
CA ALA A 138 -7.70 3.46 -8.86
C ALA A 138 -6.56 2.93 -7.97
N HIS A 139 -5.68 2.08 -8.50
CA HIS A 139 -4.51 1.57 -7.77
C HIS A 139 -3.55 2.69 -7.39
N ARG A 140 -3.27 3.64 -8.29
CA ARG A 140 -2.40 4.77 -7.97
C ARG A 140 -2.99 5.65 -6.88
N ARG A 141 -4.29 5.94 -6.93
CA ARG A 141 -4.99 6.71 -5.89
C ARG A 141 -4.93 5.99 -4.54
N THR A 142 -5.19 4.69 -4.50
CA THR A 142 -5.10 3.89 -3.27
C THR A 142 -3.67 3.87 -2.73
N PHE A 143 -2.66 3.68 -3.58
CA PHE A 143 -1.26 3.68 -3.15
C PHE A 143 -0.84 5.03 -2.56
N VAL A 144 -1.16 6.14 -3.24
CA VAL A 144 -0.87 7.49 -2.75
C VAL A 144 -1.62 7.75 -1.44
N GLY A 145 -2.91 7.39 -1.37
CA GLY A 145 -3.70 7.52 -0.14
C GLY A 145 -3.12 6.74 1.03
N THR A 146 -2.71 5.49 0.81
CA THR A 146 -2.04 4.67 1.84
C THR A 146 -0.73 5.29 2.27
N ARG A 147 0.10 5.78 1.34
CA ARG A 147 1.37 6.45 1.67
C ARG A 147 1.15 7.69 2.55
N THR A 148 0.25 8.59 2.14
CA THR A 148 -0.06 9.82 2.90
C THR A 148 -0.63 9.49 4.28
N CYS A 149 -1.47 8.45 4.38
CA CYS A 149 -1.98 7.97 5.65
C CYS A 149 -0.85 7.50 6.58
N ILE A 150 0.07 6.67 6.08
CA ILE A 150 1.23 6.18 6.85
C ILE A 150 2.11 7.33 7.30
N GLU A 151 2.44 8.27 6.41
CA GLU A 151 3.27 9.44 6.72
C GLU A 151 2.64 10.28 7.85
N SER A 152 1.34 10.53 7.76
CA SER A 152 0.60 11.26 8.80
C SER A 152 0.59 10.52 10.13
N ARG A 153 0.44 9.18 10.11
CA ARG A 153 0.49 8.35 11.33
C ARG A 153 1.86 8.39 11.99
N VAL A 154 2.93 8.28 11.22
CA VAL A 154 4.31 8.34 11.74
C VAL A 154 4.55 9.71 12.40
N LYS A 155 4.15 10.79 11.72
CA LYS A 155 4.27 12.15 12.27
C LYS A 155 3.48 12.30 13.58
N LEU A 156 2.26 11.79 13.63
CA LEU A 156 1.42 11.83 14.83
C LEU A 156 2.05 11.07 16.01
N GLU A 157 2.59 9.87 15.78
CA GLU A 157 3.26 9.11 16.85
C GLU A 157 4.51 9.84 17.36
N CYS A 158 5.30 10.46 16.48
CA CYS A 158 6.47 11.25 16.91
C CYS A 158 6.08 12.48 17.76
N GLU A 159 5.05 13.23 17.34
CA GLU A 159 4.55 14.37 18.13
C GLU A 159 3.97 13.92 19.49
N LYS A 160 3.31 12.76 19.52
CA LYS A 160 2.79 12.14 20.74
C LYS A 160 3.92 11.71 21.69
N GLU A 161 4.96 11.06 21.20
CA GLU A 161 6.13 10.69 21.99
C GLU A 161 6.82 11.92 22.59
N GLN A 162 7.00 12.98 21.78
CA GLN A 162 7.54 14.25 22.25
C GLN A 162 6.66 14.88 23.34
N GLN A 163 5.34 14.86 23.16
CA GLN A 163 4.40 15.36 24.17
C GLN A 163 4.48 14.55 25.47
N GLU A 164 4.59 13.22 25.40
CA GLU A 164 4.73 12.36 26.59
C GLU A 164 6.05 12.60 27.32
N GLN A 165 7.15 12.78 26.58
CA GLN A 165 8.44 13.14 27.17
C GLN A 165 8.40 14.50 27.87
N LEU A 166 7.77 15.50 27.25
CA LEU A 166 7.58 16.83 27.85
C LEU A 166 6.67 16.80 29.08
N LEU A 167 5.65 15.94 29.09
CA LEU A 167 4.79 15.77 30.26
C LEU A 167 5.55 15.15 31.43
N LEU A 168 6.39 14.13 31.16
CA LEU A 168 7.17 13.44 32.18
C LEU A 168 8.39 14.23 32.69
N SER A 169 8.89 15.22 31.94
CA SER A 169 9.98 16.08 32.40
C SER A 169 9.55 17.06 33.49
N VAL A 170 8.25 17.35 33.59
CA VAL A 170 7.68 18.31 34.57
C VAL A 170 6.84 17.60 35.63
N ILE A 171 6.18 16.49 35.28
CA ILE A 171 5.25 15.76 36.16
C ILE A 171 5.81 14.37 36.48
N PRO A 172 5.91 13.98 37.77
CA PRO A 172 6.32 12.63 38.15
C PRO A 172 5.45 11.54 37.51
N ALA A 173 6.09 10.45 37.07
CA ALA A 173 5.43 9.36 36.32
C ALA A 173 4.21 8.74 37.03
N TYR A 174 4.21 8.69 38.37
CA TYR A 174 3.12 8.10 39.14
C TYR A 174 1.83 8.95 39.16
N ILE A 175 1.92 10.26 38.87
CA ILE A 175 0.75 11.17 38.75
C ILE A 175 0.45 11.50 37.29
N ALA A 176 1.40 11.24 36.37
CA ALA A 176 1.28 11.60 34.95
C ALA A 176 -0.02 11.09 34.29
N ALA A 177 -0.46 9.87 34.60
CA ALA A 177 -1.70 9.30 34.05
C ALA A 177 -2.96 10.05 34.51
N GLU A 178 -3.01 10.46 35.78
CA GLU A 178 -4.14 11.19 36.37
C GLU A 178 -4.19 12.63 35.83
N VAL A 179 -3.05 13.30 35.73
CA VAL A 179 -2.98 14.66 35.17
C VAL A 179 -3.28 14.66 33.67
N LYS A 180 -2.79 13.67 32.91
CA LYS A 180 -3.15 13.51 31.50
C LYS A 180 -4.66 13.34 31.33
N ARG A 181 -5.29 12.51 32.18
CA ARG A 181 -6.74 12.29 32.18
C ARG A 181 -7.50 13.57 32.50
N SER A 182 -7.11 14.32 33.53
CA SER A 182 -7.80 15.56 33.91
C SER A 182 -7.70 16.64 32.84
N ILE A 183 -6.55 16.78 32.18
CA ILE A 183 -6.38 17.68 31.02
C ILE A 183 -7.30 17.25 29.87
N MET A 184 -7.31 15.95 29.52
CA MET A 184 -8.15 15.43 28.43
C MET A 184 -9.65 15.65 28.68
N LEU A 185 -10.13 15.40 29.90
CA LEU A 185 -11.53 15.63 30.27
C LEU A 185 -11.91 17.10 30.10
N LYS A 186 -11.06 18.02 30.59
CA LYS A 186 -11.30 19.47 30.43
C LYS A 186 -11.24 19.94 28.97
N MET A 187 -10.38 19.35 28.15
CA MET A 187 -10.34 19.64 26.70
C MET A 187 -11.60 19.13 25.98
N ALA A 188 -12.17 18.01 26.42
CA ALA A 188 -13.44 17.52 25.87
C ALA A 188 -14.62 18.41 26.29
N GLU A 189 -14.63 18.89 27.54
CA GLU A 189 -15.64 19.81 28.06
C GLU A 189 -15.58 21.21 27.41
N SER A 190 -14.38 21.74 27.14
CA SER A 190 -14.21 23.06 26.50
C SER A 190 -14.70 23.12 25.05
N CYS A 191 -14.83 21.98 24.37
CA CYS A 191 -15.47 21.89 23.05
C CYS A 191 -17.00 22.04 23.13
N GLN A 192 -17.62 21.87 24.30
CA GLN A 192 -19.07 21.95 24.49
C GLN A 192 -19.55 23.26 25.16
N GLU A 193 -18.71 23.93 25.96
CA GLU A 193 -19.07 25.21 26.58
C GLU A 193 -17.96 26.25 26.42
N HIS A 194 -18.28 27.38 25.77
CA HIS A 194 -17.45 28.59 25.69
C HIS A 194 -17.32 29.33 27.05
N SER A 195 -17.45 28.64 28.19
CA SER A 195 -17.35 29.27 29.50
C SER A 195 -15.88 29.42 29.91
N ASN A 196 -15.51 30.65 30.24
CA ASN A 196 -14.17 31.12 30.57
C ASN A 196 -13.69 30.51 31.91
N ARG A 197 -13.33 29.22 31.94
CA ARG A 197 -12.88 28.54 33.16
C ARG A 197 -11.37 28.64 33.28
N SER A 198 -10.92 29.49 34.20
CA SER A 198 -9.52 29.63 34.58
C SER A 198 -8.95 28.30 35.08
N PHE A 199 -7.81 27.88 34.51
CA PHE A 199 -7.00 26.74 34.94
C PHE A 199 -6.44 26.96 36.35
N HIS A 200 -7.22 26.74 37.41
CA HIS A 200 -6.72 26.74 38.79
C HIS A 200 -7.23 25.49 39.50
N GLU A 201 -6.65 24.34 39.17
CA GLU A 201 -6.84 23.12 39.95
C GLU A 201 -5.46 22.70 40.47
N MET A 202 -5.24 22.92 41.76
CA MET A 202 -3.99 22.59 42.43
C MET A 202 -4.08 21.17 42.99
N TYR A 203 -3.20 20.28 42.55
CA TYR A 203 -3.14 18.91 43.03
C TYR A 203 -2.30 18.82 44.31
N VAL A 204 -2.94 18.60 45.47
CA VAL A 204 -2.26 18.50 46.78
C VAL A 204 -2.57 17.14 47.42
N GLN A 205 -1.52 16.39 47.76
CA GLN A 205 -1.62 15.12 48.49
C GLN A 205 -0.87 15.18 49.81
N ARG A 206 -1.45 14.57 50.86
CA ARG A 206 -0.80 14.42 52.17
C ARG A 206 -0.07 13.08 52.24
N HIS A 207 1.22 13.11 52.55
CA HIS A 207 2.04 11.93 52.80
C HIS A 207 2.57 11.95 54.24
N ASN A 208 2.41 10.85 54.99
CA ASN A 208 2.77 10.79 56.42
C ASN A 208 4.19 10.24 56.67
N ASN A 209 4.77 9.50 55.72
CA ASN A 209 6.05 8.78 55.88
C ASN A 209 7.04 9.19 54.78
N VAL A 210 7.46 10.44 54.79
CA VAL A 210 8.44 10.99 53.84
C VAL A 210 9.60 11.64 54.59
N SER A 211 10.78 11.61 53.99
CA SER A 211 11.96 12.34 54.45
C SER A 211 12.24 13.48 53.47
N ILE A 212 12.57 14.67 53.99
CA ILE A 212 12.88 15.85 53.18
C ILE A 212 14.35 16.19 53.41
N LEU A 213 15.13 16.29 52.33
CA LEU A 213 16.52 16.71 52.36
C LEU A 213 16.64 18.14 51.78
N TYR A 214 17.27 19.03 52.52
CA TYR A 214 17.65 20.36 52.03
C TYR A 214 19.16 20.40 51.81
N ALA A 215 19.58 21.01 50.71
CA ALA A 215 20.99 21.25 50.40
C ALA A 215 21.13 22.67 49.81
N ASP A 216 22.22 23.35 50.16
CA ASP A 216 22.53 24.69 49.68
C ASP A 216 24.01 24.78 49.28
N ILE A 217 24.33 25.65 48.31
CA ILE A 217 25.69 25.87 47.84
C ILE A 217 26.33 26.92 48.75
N VAL A 218 27.20 26.46 49.63
CA VAL A 218 27.95 27.35 50.52
C VAL A 218 28.84 28.29 49.69
N ASN A 219 28.85 29.58 50.05
CA ASN A 219 29.65 30.62 49.39
C ASN A 219 29.35 30.80 47.89
N PHE A 220 28.09 30.63 47.47
CA PHE A 220 27.70 30.87 46.08
C PHE A 220 27.94 32.31 45.60
N THR A 221 27.61 33.31 46.42
CA THR A 221 27.75 34.74 46.08
C THR A 221 29.18 35.12 45.65
N PRO A 222 30.25 34.87 46.45
CA PRO A 222 31.61 35.21 46.03
C PRO A 222 32.12 34.39 44.83
N LEU A 223 31.64 33.16 44.65
CA LEU A 223 31.96 32.35 43.47
C LEU A 223 31.36 32.96 42.19
N SER A 224 30.13 33.47 42.27
CA SER A 224 29.43 34.09 41.14
C SER A 224 30.06 35.43 40.69
N GLU A 225 30.73 36.14 41.61
CA GLU A 225 31.45 37.38 41.31
C GLU A 225 32.78 37.15 40.58
N GLN A 226 33.39 35.97 40.75
CA GLN A 226 34.70 35.61 40.15
C GLN A 226 34.58 34.99 38.76
N LEU A 227 33.39 34.52 38.38
CA LEU A 227 33.13 33.81 37.14
C LEU A 227 32.40 34.69 36.11
N SER A 228 32.67 34.44 34.83
CA SER A 228 31.82 34.99 33.77
C SER A 228 30.44 34.30 33.78
N ALA A 229 29.41 34.98 33.28
CA ALA A 229 28.05 34.42 33.24
C ALA A 229 27.98 33.06 32.51
N SER A 230 28.75 32.89 31.43
CA SER A 230 28.84 31.61 30.71
C SER A 230 29.47 30.52 31.56
N ASP A 231 30.56 30.83 32.26
CA ASP A 231 31.31 29.84 33.03
C ASP A 231 30.53 29.42 34.29
N LEU A 232 29.84 30.36 34.93
CA LEU A 232 28.94 30.07 36.04
C LEU A 232 27.81 29.11 35.63
N VAL A 233 27.16 29.35 34.49
CA VAL A 233 26.10 28.47 33.96
C VAL A 233 26.65 27.07 33.66
N LYS A 234 27.86 26.97 33.08
CA LYS A 234 28.50 25.67 32.83
C LYS A 234 28.80 24.91 34.12
N THR A 235 29.39 25.58 35.11
CA THR A 235 29.71 24.96 36.41
C THR A 235 28.45 24.50 37.14
N LEU A 236 27.38 25.30 37.13
CA LEU A 236 26.09 24.91 37.72
C LEU A 236 25.44 23.74 36.98
N ASN A 237 25.47 23.74 35.65
CA ASN A 237 24.91 22.65 34.85
C ASN A 237 25.64 21.32 35.08
N GLU A 238 26.97 21.35 35.28
CA GLU A 238 27.73 20.14 35.64
C GLU A 238 27.38 19.66 37.07
N LEU A 239 27.29 20.57 38.04
CA LEU A 239 26.94 20.26 39.42
C LEU A 239 25.52 19.66 39.52
N PHE A 240 24.52 20.30 38.91
CA PHE A 240 23.16 19.79 38.86
C PHE A 240 23.06 18.50 38.05
N GLY A 241 23.79 18.37 36.94
CA GLY A 241 23.85 17.12 36.18
C GLY A 241 24.39 15.93 37.00
N ARG A 242 25.36 16.15 37.90
CA ARG A 242 25.84 15.11 38.84
C ARG A 242 24.80 14.81 39.92
N PHE A 243 24.09 15.82 40.42
CA PHE A 243 23.01 15.60 41.37
C PHE A 243 21.86 14.78 40.76
N ASP A 244 21.47 15.06 39.52
CA ASP A 244 20.42 14.32 38.81
C ASP A 244 20.78 12.84 38.66
N GLN A 245 22.04 12.54 38.30
CA GLN A 245 22.53 11.15 38.19
C GLN A 245 22.44 10.41 39.53
N ILE A 246 22.88 11.04 40.63
CA ILE A 246 22.82 10.45 41.97
C ILE A 246 21.37 10.25 42.40
N ALA A 247 20.51 11.24 42.15
CA ALA A 247 19.08 11.17 42.46
C ALA A 247 18.40 10.02 41.72
N GLN A 248 18.74 9.81 40.43
CA GLN A 248 18.16 8.73 39.63
C GLN A 248 18.61 7.34 40.11
N VAL A 249 19.87 7.18 40.54
CA VAL A 249 20.36 5.94 41.15
C VAL A 249 19.61 5.66 42.46
N ILE A 250 19.51 6.65 43.34
CA ILE A 250 18.80 6.52 44.62
C ILE A 250 17.33 6.14 44.38
N PHE A 251 16.68 6.78 43.41
CA PHE A 251 15.30 6.48 43.03
C PHE A 251 15.15 5.03 42.56
N HIS A 252 16.01 4.57 41.65
CA HIS A 252 15.98 3.20 41.14
C HIS A 252 16.27 2.15 42.23
N THR A 253 17.23 2.40 43.12
CA THR A 253 17.57 1.49 44.22
C THR A 253 16.45 1.38 45.26
N LEU A 254 15.76 2.47 45.57
CA LEU A 254 14.64 2.45 46.53
C LEU A 254 13.36 1.83 45.94
N PHE A 255 13.12 1.97 44.63
CA PHE A 255 11.86 1.52 44.00
C PHE A 255 11.88 0.09 43.45
N LEU A 256 13.05 -0.48 43.13
CA LEU A 256 13.19 -1.88 42.67
C LEU A 256 13.57 -2.86 43.78
N SER A 257 13.82 -2.37 45.00
CA SER A 257 14.11 -3.20 46.17
C SER A 257 12.85 -3.55 47.00
N THR A 258 11.67 -3.16 46.52
CA THR A 258 10.34 -3.50 47.04
C THR A 258 9.53 -4.19 45.95
#